data_AF-I4Z9P1-F1
#
_entry.id   AF-I4Z9P1-F1
#
_cell.length_a   1.000
_cell.length_b   1.000
_cell.length_c   1.000
_cell.angle_alpha   90.00
_cell.angle_beta   90.00
_cell.angle_gamma   90.00
#
_symmetry.space_group_name_H-M   'P 1'
#
loop_
_entity.id
_entity.type
_entity.pdbx_description
1 polymer ?
#
loop_
_entity_poly.entity_id
_entity_poly.type
_entity_poly.pdbx_seq_one_letter_code
_entity_poly.pdbx_strand_id
1 'polypeptide(L)'
;MATIEERKQQLEKKLKKMAEDNVVVKPVTVPNPFDPSEDTEPSLATSREEDKGSEEMKTAKEERTDETGGEEIGNTEPKRERKPRMEKSGRSSLSIEEYRSLYFHPVRSQMRTAFSINLETLQNLRNVLQDLGERVSIASYIDNILREHLREHQELLNNAAAKQRRKTTITL
;
A
#
# COMPACT_ATOMS: atom_id res chain seq x y z
N MET A 1 -11.40 -44.91 -28.30
CA MET A 1 -11.71 -43.48 -28.09
C MET A 1 -13.22 -43.33 -28.08
N ALA A 2 -13.79 -42.64 -27.10
CA ALA A 2 -15.25 -42.41 -27.03
C ALA A 2 -15.73 -41.59 -28.24
N THR A 3 -16.89 -41.94 -28.80
CA THR A 3 -17.47 -41.23 -29.94
C THR A 3 -18.02 -39.87 -29.52
N ILE A 4 -18.21 -38.96 -30.49
CA ILE A 4 -18.70 -37.59 -30.21
C ILE A 4 -20.09 -37.62 -29.56
N GLU A 5 -20.95 -38.56 -29.95
CA GLU A 5 -22.28 -38.79 -29.38
C GLU A 5 -22.19 -39.14 -27.89
N GLU A 6 -21.25 -40.02 -27.53
CA GLU A 6 -21.09 -40.54 -26.17
C GLU A 6 -20.64 -39.43 -25.20
N ARG A 7 -19.76 -38.53 -25.65
CA ARG A 7 -19.35 -37.35 -24.88
C ARG A 7 -20.49 -36.37 -24.65
N LYS A 8 -21.38 -36.18 -25.63
CA LYS A 8 -22.57 -35.31 -25.49
C LYS A 8 -23.52 -35.86 -24.43
N GLN A 9 -23.80 -37.17 -24.47
CA GLN A 9 -24.65 -37.82 -23.47
C GLN A 9 -24.05 -37.73 -22.06
N GLN A 10 -22.73 -37.87 -21.94
CA GLN A 10 -22.04 -37.71 -20.66
C GLN A 10 -22.15 -36.29 -20.10
N LEU A 11 -22.04 -35.27 -20.96
CA LEU A 11 -22.18 -33.87 -20.57
C LEU A 11 -23.61 -33.57 -20.11
N GLU A 12 -24.61 -34.01 -20.86
CA GLU A 12 -26.03 -33.79 -20.54
C GLU A 12 -26.40 -34.44 -19.20
N LYS A 13 -25.98 -35.69 -18.98
CA LYS A 13 -26.19 -36.39 -17.72
C LYS A 13 -25.53 -35.66 -16.54
N LYS A 14 -24.35 -35.07 -16.76
CA LYS A 14 -23.62 -34.32 -15.72
C LYS A 14 -24.28 -32.98 -15.41
N LEU A 15 -24.77 -32.26 -16.42
CA LEU A 15 -25.51 -31.00 -16.25
C LEU A 15 -26.81 -31.22 -15.48
N LYS A 16 -27.55 -32.28 -15.81
CA LYS A 16 -28.77 -32.64 -15.07
C LYS A 16 -28.49 -32.94 -13.60
N LYS A 17 -27.45 -33.73 -13.32
CA LYS A 17 -27.03 -34.01 -11.93
C LYS A 17 -26.66 -32.73 -11.18
N MET A 18 -25.94 -31.81 -11.82
CA MET A 18 -25.57 -30.52 -11.22
C MET A 18 -26.78 -29.62 -10.92
N ALA A 19 -27.84 -29.71 -11.72
CA ALA A 19 -29.08 -28.98 -11.47
C ALA A 19 -29.86 -29.53 -10.26
N GLU A 20 -29.77 -30.84 -10.00
CA GLU A 20 -30.45 -31.48 -8.88
C GLU A 20 -29.68 -31.31 -7.55
N ASP A 21 -28.35 -31.29 -7.58
CA ASP A 21 -27.48 -31.23 -6.39
C ASP A 21 -27.45 -29.85 -5.67
N ASN A 22 -28.23 -28.84 -6.10
CA ASN A 22 -28.30 -27.52 -5.42
C ASN A 22 -29.72 -26.99 -5.16
N VAL A 23 -30.75 -27.83 -5.19
CA VAL A 23 -32.07 -27.41 -4.72
C VAL A 23 -32.10 -27.43 -3.20
N VAL A 24 -31.73 -26.30 -2.59
CA VAL A 24 -32.07 -26.01 -1.19
C VAL A 24 -33.58 -25.90 -1.12
N VAL A 25 -34.26 -26.98 -0.72
CA VAL A 25 -35.66 -26.92 -0.31
C VAL A 25 -35.70 -26.03 0.94
N LYS A 26 -36.10 -24.77 0.76
CA LYS A 26 -36.34 -23.87 1.89
C LYS A 26 -37.43 -24.52 2.77
N PRO A 27 -37.16 -24.81 4.05
CA PRO A 27 -38.25 -25.22 4.94
C PRO A 27 -39.25 -24.07 5.01
N VAL A 28 -40.54 -24.41 5.01
CA VAL A 28 -41.62 -23.44 5.26
C VAL A 28 -41.35 -22.81 6.62
N THR A 29 -40.82 -21.60 6.58
CA THR A 29 -40.51 -20.80 7.76
C THR A 29 -41.77 -20.00 8.04
N VAL A 30 -42.45 -20.31 9.14
CA VAL A 30 -43.55 -19.48 9.64
C VAL A 30 -42.94 -18.12 10.00
N PRO A 31 -43.35 -17.01 9.36
CA PRO A 31 -42.76 -15.71 9.60
C PRO A 31 -42.97 -15.30 11.06
N ASN A 32 -41.92 -14.80 11.69
CA ASN A 32 -42.01 -14.22 13.03
C ASN A 32 -42.88 -12.95 12.93
N PRO A 33 -43.93 -12.76 13.77
CA PRO A 33 -44.88 -11.65 13.66
C PRO A 33 -44.29 -10.24 13.84
N PHE A 34 -42.99 -10.13 14.10
CA PHE A 34 -42.26 -8.86 14.23
C PHE A 34 -41.31 -8.57 13.07
N ASP A 35 -41.28 -9.42 12.04
CA ASP A 35 -40.46 -9.19 10.83
C ASP A 35 -41.36 -8.61 9.72
N PRO A 36 -41.15 -7.35 9.30
CA PRO A 36 -41.97 -6.73 8.26
C PRO A 36 -41.71 -7.40 6.90
N SER A 37 -42.76 -7.88 6.26
CA SER A 37 -42.69 -8.53 4.94
C SER A 37 -42.06 -7.60 3.89
N GLU A 38 -40.86 -7.93 3.42
CA GLU A 38 -40.27 -7.32 2.22
C GLU A 38 -41.00 -7.83 0.96
N ASP A 39 -42.13 -7.21 0.64
CA ASP A 39 -42.75 -7.27 -0.69
C ASP A 39 -43.26 -5.88 -1.04
N THR A 40 -42.37 -4.98 -1.44
CA THR A 40 -42.69 -3.81 -2.30
C THR A 40 -41.41 -3.31 -2.97
N GLU A 41 -41.46 -3.21 -4.29
CA GLU A 41 -40.52 -2.59 -5.24
C GLU A 41 -39.85 -1.27 -4.78
N PRO A 42 -38.68 -0.90 -5.33
CA PRO A 42 -37.81 0.14 -4.80
C PRO A 42 -38.28 1.55 -5.19
N SER A 43 -38.53 2.40 -4.19
CA SER A 43 -38.77 3.83 -4.38
C SER A 43 -37.64 4.68 -3.77
N LEU A 44 -37.21 5.65 -4.58
CA LEU A 44 -36.16 6.63 -4.38
C LEU A 44 -36.25 7.46 -3.08
N ALA A 45 -35.10 8.10 -2.79
CA ALA A 45 -34.93 9.39 -2.11
C ALA A 45 -34.89 9.33 -0.58
N THR A 46 -34.10 10.09 0.17
CA THR A 46 -33.05 11.11 0.00
C THR A 46 -32.70 11.50 1.45
N SER A 47 -31.49 12.03 1.70
CA SER A 47 -31.18 12.98 2.80
C SER A 47 -31.28 12.44 4.25
N ARG A 48 -30.51 12.85 5.25
CA ARG A 48 -29.47 13.88 5.43
C ARG A 48 -29.06 13.79 6.92
N GLU A 49 -27.75 13.98 7.17
CA GLU A 49 -27.06 14.62 8.31
C GLU A 49 -27.56 14.36 9.75
N GLU A 50 -26.68 14.08 10.71
CA GLU A 50 -25.96 15.01 11.62
C GLU A 50 -26.02 14.28 13.00
N ASP A 51 -25.17 14.42 14.02
CA ASP A 51 -24.16 15.40 14.38
C ASP A 51 -23.29 14.84 15.54
N LYS A 52 -22.27 15.63 15.84
CA LYS A 52 -21.17 15.68 16.81
C LYS A 52 -21.42 15.40 18.30
N GLY A 53 -20.29 15.13 18.98
CA GLY A 53 -19.86 15.72 20.26
C GLY A 53 -18.39 15.34 20.52
N SER A 54 -17.37 16.24 20.49
CA SER A 54 -16.93 17.27 21.47
C SER A 54 -16.59 16.63 22.85
N GLU A 55 -15.48 16.89 23.57
CA GLU A 55 -14.65 18.09 23.85
C GLU A 55 -13.23 17.62 24.31
N GLU A 56 -12.10 18.18 23.89
CA GLU A 56 -11.33 19.32 24.47
C GLU A 56 -11.09 19.36 25.99
N MET A 57 -9.81 19.31 26.43
CA MET A 57 -9.31 20.11 27.58
C MET A 57 -7.75 20.26 27.62
N LYS A 58 -7.28 21.46 27.26
CA LYS A 58 -6.36 22.40 27.99
C LYS A 58 -4.88 22.10 28.35
N THR A 59 -3.99 22.97 27.80
CA THR A 59 -2.97 23.92 28.41
C THR A 59 -1.99 23.42 29.50
N ALA A 60 -0.71 23.81 29.65
CA ALA A 60 0.15 24.96 29.25
C ALA A 60 1.66 24.68 29.54
N LYS A 61 2.57 25.48 28.91
CA LYS A 61 3.90 26.05 29.36
C LYS A 61 4.94 25.17 30.09
N GLU A 62 6.25 25.25 29.86
CA GLU A 62 7.15 26.41 30.07
C GLU A 62 8.59 26.17 29.52
N GLU A 63 9.40 27.23 29.50
CA GLU A 63 10.69 27.51 28.84
C GLU A 63 11.99 26.87 29.39
N ARG A 64 12.98 26.77 28.46
CA ARG A 64 14.44 27.07 28.51
C ARG A 64 15.33 26.61 29.69
N THR A 65 16.49 26.04 29.33
CA THR A 65 17.84 26.60 29.62
C THR A 65 18.85 26.09 28.60
N ASP A 66 19.61 27.02 28.01
CA ASP A 66 20.84 26.82 27.20
C ASP A 66 22.04 27.27 28.08
N GLU A 67 23.25 26.97 27.61
CA GLU A 67 24.58 27.49 27.98
C GLU A 67 25.58 26.51 28.63
N THR A 68 26.68 26.27 27.89
CA THR A 68 28.12 26.30 28.28
C THR A 68 28.87 25.35 27.31
N GLY A 69 29.89 25.69 26.52
CA GLY A 69 30.84 26.81 26.51
C GLY A 69 32.28 26.28 26.59
N GLY A 70 33.07 26.43 25.51
CA GLY A 70 34.56 26.39 25.48
C GLY A 70 35.24 25.00 25.49
N GLU A 71 36.40 24.72 24.87
CA GLU A 71 37.44 25.54 24.22
C GLU A 71 38.25 24.68 23.20
N GLU A 72 39.10 25.40 22.46
CA GLU A 72 39.99 25.12 21.33
C GLU A 72 41.05 23.98 21.58
N ILE A 73 41.86 23.46 20.64
CA ILE A 73 42.97 24.09 19.88
C ILE A 73 43.52 23.05 18.86
N GLY A 74 44.00 23.48 17.68
CA GLY A 74 45.33 23.01 17.24
C GLY A 74 45.51 22.15 15.97
N ASN A 75 45.31 22.76 14.80
CA ASN A 75 46.31 22.92 13.71
C ASN A 75 46.99 21.73 12.97
N THR A 76 47.13 21.93 11.66
CA THR A 76 48.13 21.44 10.66
C THR A 76 47.73 20.37 9.62
N GLU A 77 47.67 20.85 8.38
CA GLU A 77 47.50 20.20 7.07
C GLU A 77 48.77 19.39 6.64
N PRO A 78 48.70 18.42 5.69
CA PRO A 78 48.69 18.80 4.27
C PRO A 78 47.83 17.97 3.31
N LYS A 79 47.31 18.71 2.33
CA LYS A 79 46.80 18.37 0.99
C LYS A 79 46.98 16.91 0.55
N ARG A 80 45.89 16.17 0.53
CA ARG A 80 45.71 15.00 -0.35
C ARG A 80 44.77 15.38 -1.48
N GLU A 81 45.29 15.27 -2.70
CA GLU A 81 44.59 15.52 -3.95
C GLU A 81 43.26 14.75 -3.98
N ARG A 82 42.15 15.48 -3.78
CA ARG A 82 40.81 14.93 -3.95
C ARG A 82 40.51 14.97 -5.44
N LYS A 83 40.51 13.79 -6.06
CA LYS A 83 39.88 13.53 -7.36
C LYS A 83 38.50 14.20 -7.39
N PRO A 84 38.04 14.78 -8.52
CA PRO A 84 36.70 15.34 -8.60
C PRO A 84 35.72 14.22 -8.27
N ARG A 85 35.13 14.34 -7.08
CA ARG A 85 34.04 13.51 -6.61
C ARG A 85 32.96 13.66 -7.67
N MET A 86 32.70 12.60 -8.43
CA MET A 86 31.60 12.55 -9.39
C MET A 86 30.39 13.18 -8.72
N GLU A 87 29.80 14.12 -9.45
CA GLU A 87 28.67 14.91 -9.03
C GLU A 87 27.71 14.04 -8.24
N LYS A 88 27.35 14.53 -7.05
CA LYS A 88 26.15 14.03 -6.38
C LYS A 88 25.07 14.15 -7.45
N SER A 89 24.64 13.01 -8.01
CA SER A 89 23.52 12.93 -8.94
C SER A 89 22.44 13.80 -8.32
N GLY A 90 22.26 14.97 -8.93
CA GLY A 90 21.49 16.04 -8.37
C GLY A 90 20.09 15.51 -8.30
N ARG A 91 19.65 15.11 -7.11
CA ARG A 91 18.23 15.07 -6.82
C ARG A 91 17.76 16.49 -7.09
N SER A 92 17.16 16.70 -8.26
CA SER A 92 16.24 17.79 -8.47
C SER A 92 15.37 17.81 -7.22
N SER A 93 15.35 18.95 -6.54
CA SER A 93 14.48 19.14 -5.39
C SER A 93 13.04 18.97 -5.90
N LEU A 94 12.50 17.76 -5.75
CA LEU A 94 11.12 17.45 -6.11
C LEU A 94 10.23 18.42 -5.34
N SER A 95 9.33 19.08 -6.04
CA SER A 95 8.32 19.92 -5.39
C SER A 95 7.40 19.04 -4.55
N ILE A 96 6.76 19.62 -3.53
CA ILE A 96 5.80 18.86 -2.71
C ILE A 96 4.66 18.32 -3.57
N GLU A 97 4.23 19.05 -4.60
CA GLU A 97 3.14 18.63 -5.47
C GLU A 97 3.52 17.45 -6.36
N GLU A 98 4.73 17.45 -6.91
CA GLU A 98 5.27 16.27 -7.62
C GLU A 98 5.37 15.08 -6.67
N TYR A 99 5.82 15.30 -5.44
CA TYR A 99 5.87 14.24 -4.43
C TYR A 99 4.48 13.64 -4.18
N ARG A 100 3.44 14.49 -4.00
CA ARG A 100 2.06 14.03 -3.88
C ARG A 100 1.67 13.18 -5.07
N SER A 101 1.89 13.69 -6.29
CA SER A 101 1.58 13.06 -7.58
C SER A 101 2.20 11.65 -7.74
N LEU A 102 3.34 11.40 -7.10
CA LEU A 102 4.05 10.12 -7.16
C LEU A 102 3.60 9.16 -6.06
N TYR A 103 3.45 9.65 -4.82
CA TYR A 103 3.38 8.77 -3.66
C TYR A 103 2.01 8.71 -2.98
N PHE A 104 1.15 9.71 -3.14
CA PHE A 104 -0.15 9.79 -2.45
C PHE A 104 -1.33 9.44 -3.36
N HIS A 105 -1.22 8.31 -4.05
CA HIS A 105 -2.27 7.80 -4.92
C HIS A 105 -2.84 6.49 -4.37
N PRO A 106 -4.17 6.34 -4.26
CA PRO A 106 -4.77 5.07 -3.88
C PRO A 106 -4.49 4.00 -4.94
N VAL A 107 -3.77 2.94 -4.56
CA VAL A 107 -3.53 1.79 -5.45
C VAL A 107 -4.36 0.60 -5.00
N ARG A 108 -5.14 0.05 -5.93
CA ARG A 108 -5.87 -1.20 -5.76
C ARG A 108 -4.97 -2.36 -6.16
N SER A 109 -4.29 -2.97 -5.20
CA SER A 109 -3.62 -4.26 -5.43
C SER A 109 -4.55 -5.42 -5.07
N GLN A 110 -4.78 -6.32 -6.02
CA GLN A 110 -5.57 -7.54 -5.79
C GLN A 110 -4.79 -8.60 -5.01
N MET A 111 -3.45 -8.55 -5.05
CA MET A 111 -2.58 -9.48 -4.33
C MET A 111 -1.82 -8.72 -3.25
N ARG A 112 -2.06 -9.09 -1.99
CA ARG A 112 -1.44 -8.46 -0.83
C ARG A 112 -0.64 -9.47 -0.05
N THR A 113 0.59 -9.10 0.30
CA THR A 113 1.47 -9.85 1.18
C THR A 113 1.67 -9.08 2.48
N ALA A 114 1.97 -9.80 3.56
CA ALA A 114 2.38 -9.22 4.83
C ALA A 114 3.89 -9.36 4.98
N PHE A 115 4.56 -8.30 5.42
CA PHE A 115 5.98 -8.30 5.76
C PHE A 115 6.18 -7.56 7.07
N SER A 116 7.25 -7.89 7.79
CA SER A 116 7.64 -7.17 9.00
C SER A 116 8.39 -5.89 8.63
N ILE A 117 8.07 -4.80 9.32
CA ILE A 117 8.77 -3.52 9.22
C ILE A 117 9.07 -3.03 10.64
N ASN A 118 10.15 -2.26 10.80
CA ASN A 118 10.43 -1.60 12.05
C ASN A 118 9.25 -0.68 12.44
N LEU A 119 8.85 -0.73 13.70
CA LEU A 119 7.79 0.10 14.27
C LEU A 119 8.08 1.59 14.08
N GLU A 120 9.32 2.02 14.28
CA GLU A 120 9.73 3.42 14.11
C GLU A 120 9.52 3.89 12.66
N THR A 121 9.91 3.06 11.68
CA THR A 121 9.68 3.36 10.26
C THR A 121 8.19 3.45 9.95
N LEU A 122 7.38 2.54 10.50
CA LEU A 122 5.92 2.56 10.31
C LEU A 122 5.30 3.83 10.92
N GLN A 123 5.76 4.27 12.09
CA GLN A 123 5.31 5.50 12.73
C GLN A 123 5.69 6.72 11.90
N ASN A 124 6.93 6.81 11.42
CA ASN A 124 7.35 7.90 10.54
C ASN A 124 6.48 7.99 9.27
N LEU A 125 6.18 6.85 8.63
CA LEU A 125 5.30 6.81 7.46
C LEU A 125 3.87 7.27 7.79
N ARG A 126 3.37 6.95 8.99
CA ARG A 126 2.05 7.40 9.46
C ARG A 126 2.05 8.91 9.72
N ASN A 127 3.08 9.43 10.38
CA ASN A 127 3.20 10.85 10.71
C ASN A 127 3.22 11.68 9.43
N VAL A 128 3.98 11.28 8.40
CA VAL A 128 4.00 11.98 7.11
C VAL A 128 2.59 12.14 6.51
N LEU A 129 1.77 11.08 6.52
CA LEU A 129 0.40 11.17 6.00
C LEU A 129 -0.49 12.07 6.86
N GLN A 130 -0.31 12.04 8.18
CA GLN A 130 -1.08 12.85 9.13
C GLN A 130 -0.73 14.34 9.01
N ASP A 131 0.57 14.67 9.01
CA ASP A 131 1.09 16.03 8.96
C ASP A 131 0.73 16.72 7.64
N LEU A 132 0.68 15.95 6.55
CA LEU A 132 0.30 16.46 5.22
C LEU A 132 -1.21 16.41 4.96
N GLY A 133 -2.01 15.82 5.87
CA GLY A 133 -3.46 15.73 5.75
C GLY A 133 -3.95 14.77 4.65
N GLU A 134 -3.12 13.80 4.25
CA GLU A 134 -3.39 12.92 3.11
C GLU A 134 -4.24 11.72 3.52
N ARG A 135 -5.33 11.48 2.78
CA ARG A 135 -6.30 10.43 3.10
C ARG A 135 -5.96 9.06 2.50
N VAL A 136 -4.72 8.88 2.06
CA VAL A 136 -4.25 7.65 1.42
C VAL A 136 -3.94 6.61 2.50
N SER A 137 -4.22 5.34 2.20
CA SER A 137 -3.88 4.28 3.15
C SER A 137 -2.36 4.16 3.29
N ILE A 138 -1.88 3.88 4.51
CA ILE A 138 -0.45 3.65 4.75
C ILE A 138 0.11 2.52 3.88
N ALA A 139 -0.70 1.51 3.61
CA ALA A 139 -0.32 0.40 2.73
C ALA A 139 -0.12 0.87 1.28
N SER A 140 -0.99 1.75 0.76
CA SER A 140 -0.84 2.32 -0.58
C SER A 140 0.38 3.23 -0.66
N TYR A 141 0.63 4.04 0.37
CA TYR A 141 1.80 4.90 0.43
C TYR A 141 3.11 4.09 0.39
N ILE A 142 3.18 3.04 1.21
CA ILE A 142 4.31 2.10 1.21
C ILE A 142 4.47 1.44 -0.17
N ASP A 143 3.37 0.94 -0.76
CA ASP A 143 3.41 0.30 -2.08
C ASP A 143 3.94 1.27 -3.15
N ASN A 144 3.53 2.54 -3.12
CA ASN A 144 4.00 3.56 -4.05
C ASN A 144 5.49 3.87 -3.87
N ILE A 145 5.98 3.99 -2.63
CA ILE A 145 7.41 4.19 -2.35
C ILE A 145 8.23 3.04 -2.95
N LEU A 146 7.80 1.80 -2.70
CA LEU A 146 8.52 0.62 -3.18
C LEU A 146 8.49 0.52 -4.71
N ARG A 147 7.34 0.79 -5.34
CA ARG A 147 7.22 0.82 -6.80
C ARG A 147 8.14 1.86 -7.42
N GLU A 148 8.16 3.06 -6.88
CA GLU A 148 8.97 4.13 -7.45
C GLU A 148 10.46 3.88 -7.25
N HIS A 149 10.85 3.37 -6.08
CA HIS A 149 12.23 2.94 -5.83
C HIS A 149 12.69 1.87 -6.84
N LEU A 150 11.85 0.86 -7.08
CA LEU A 150 12.16 -0.20 -8.05
C LEU A 150 12.20 0.33 -9.48
N ARG A 151 11.33 1.28 -9.84
CA ARG A 151 11.31 1.92 -11.16
C ARG A 151 12.57 2.75 -11.38
N GLU A 152 12.92 3.62 -10.44
CA GLU A 152 14.07 4.52 -10.52
C GLU A 152 15.39 3.75 -10.65
N HIS A 153 15.52 2.61 -9.94
CA HIS A 153 16.75 1.82 -9.94
C HIS A 153 16.71 0.58 -10.83
N GLN A 154 15.68 0.43 -11.68
CA GLN A 154 15.49 -0.77 -12.51
C GLN A 154 16.72 -1.09 -13.37
N GLU A 155 17.27 -0.09 -14.06
CA GLU A 155 18.43 -0.28 -14.94
C GLU A 155 19.70 -0.65 -14.16
N LEU A 156 19.96 0.02 -13.02
CA LEU A 156 21.10 -0.25 -12.16
C LEU A 156 21.06 -1.69 -11.65
N LEU A 157 19.90 -2.10 -11.12
CA LEU A 157 19.68 -3.44 -10.59
C LEU A 157 19.79 -4.50 -11.69
N ASN A 158 19.22 -4.25 -12.88
CA ASN A 158 19.31 -5.17 -14.02
C ASN A 158 20.74 -5.35 -14.51
N ASN A 159 21.51 -4.26 -14.59
CA ASN A 159 22.92 -4.31 -14.98
C ASN A 159 23.77 -5.09 -13.98
N ALA A 160 23.56 -4.86 -12.68
CA ALA A 160 24.24 -5.61 -11.62
C ALA A 160 23.88 -7.10 -11.67
N ALA A 161 22.59 -7.43 -11.81
CA ALA A 161 22.11 -8.81 -11.91
C ALA A 161 22.66 -9.53 -13.15
N ALA A 162 22.70 -8.86 -14.31
CA ALA A 162 23.27 -9.43 -15.53
C ALA A 162 24.78 -9.73 -15.39
N LYS A 163 25.54 -8.82 -14.77
CA LYS A 163 26.96 -9.06 -14.46
C LYS A 163 27.15 -10.27 -13.55
N GLN A 164 26.31 -10.41 -12.52
CA GLN A 164 26.39 -11.55 -11.60
C GLN A 164 26.09 -12.88 -12.30
N ARG A 165 25.04 -12.95 -13.13
CA ARG A 165 24.70 -14.16 -13.89
C ARG A 165 25.85 -14.61 -14.80
N ARG A 166 26.50 -13.67 -15.49
CA ARG A 166 27.66 -13.98 -16.35
C ARG A 166 28.84 -14.54 -15.56
N LYS A 167 29.12 -14.01 -14.36
CA LYS A 167 30.18 -14.54 -13.48
C LYS A 167 29.91 -15.98 -13.07
N THR A 168 28.69 -16.27 -12.61
CA THR A 168 28.31 -17.61 -12.17
C THR A 168 28.36 -18.63 -13.31
N THR A 169 27.93 -18.26 -14.52
CA THR A 169 27.96 -19.15 -15.70
C THR A 169 29.38 -19.47 -16.18
N ILE A 170 30.36 -18.58 -15.96
CA ILE A 170 31.76 -18.83 -16.35
C ILE A 170 32.50 -19.70 -15.32
N THR A 171 31.99 -19.77 -14.08
CA THR A 171 32.59 -20.55 -12.99
C THR A 171 31.99 -21.95 -12.81
N LEU A 172 31.13 -22.42 -13.73
CA LEU A 172 30.60 -23.78 -13.75
C LEU A 172 31.28 -24.62 -14.84
#